data_AF-A0A2A9JZL0-F1
#
_entry.id   AF-A0A2A9JZL0-F1
#
_cell.length_a   1.000
_cell.length_b   1.000
_cell.length_c   1.000
_cell.angle_alpha   90.00
_cell.angle_beta   90.00
_cell.angle_gamma   90.00
#
_symmetry.space_group_name_H-M   'P 1'
#
loop_
_entity.id
_entity.type
_entity.pdbx_description
1 polymer ?
#
loop_
_entity_poly.entity_id
_entity_poly.type
_entity_poly.pdbx_seq_one_letter_code
_entity_poly.pdbx_strand_id
1 'polypeptide(L)'
;MTCNQCGKPAVGMIGNNPLCLTCYATLAQIAQQQIENAERMMNYSLDQMAEVSGIPSSFFSRLPPRPSPVVIGEVKLNNINVTGSTIGTINTGSIGTVDQSITVLKQTGEPGLADAIKALSEAILESKDLNETQKSELVDSLSAIAQEAAATKDTRRNSVALTLLNQAMKVTALAGDITDICQKWWPILVAAFSVASGK
;
A
#
# COMPACT_ATOMS: atom_id res chain seq x y z
N MET A 1 6.66 22.22 -17.59
CA MET A 1 5.63 22.91 -16.80
C MET A 1 5.66 22.37 -15.38
N THR A 2 5.73 23.23 -14.38
CA THR A 2 5.81 22.85 -12.95
C THR A 2 4.45 23.02 -12.27
N CYS A 3 4.16 22.18 -11.29
CA CYS A 3 2.95 22.25 -10.48
C CYS A 3 2.98 23.51 -9.62
N ASN A 4 1.91 24.31 -9.67
CA ASN A 4 1.81 25.56 -8.91
C ASN A 4 1.79 25.34 -7.37
N GLN A 5 1.42 24.14 -6.92
CA GLN A 5 1.28 23.83 -5.49
C GLN A 5 2.52 23.18 -4.86
N CYS A 6 3.26 22.36 -5.61
CA CYS A 6 4.33 21.53 -5.03
C CYS A 6 5.62 21.48 -5.86
N GLY A 7 5.71 22.21 -6.97
CA GLY A 7 6.93 22.27 -7.80
C GLY A 7 7.24 21.02 -8.63
N LYS A 8 6.55 19.88 -8.41
CA LYS A 8 6.68 18.65 -9.22
C LYS A 8 6.27 18.87 -10.69
N PRO A 9 6.70 18.03 -11.65
CA PRO A 9 6.27 18.16 -13.05
C PRO A 9 4.75 18.08 -13.16
N ALA A 10 4.15 19.05 -13.86
CA ALA A 10 2.72 19.11 -14.08
C ALA A 10 2.30 18.22 -15.27
N VAL A 11 1.17 17.54 -15.13
CA VAL A 11 0.62 16.61 -16.13
C VAL A 11 -0.64 17.19 -16.79
N GLY A 12 -1.34 18.11 -16.11
CA GLY A 12 -2.55 18.74 -16.63
C GLY A 12 -2.80 20.14 -16.05
N MET A 13 -3.75 20.85 -16.66
CA MET A 13 -4.22 22.17 -16.24
C MET A 13 -5.64 22.04 -15.67
N ILE A 14 -5.89 22.63 -14.50
CA ILE A 14 -7.25 22.91 -14.03
C ILE A 14 -7.42 24.42 -14.03
N GLY A 15 -8.32 24.91 -14.90
CA GLY A 15 -8.43 26.33 -15.17
C GLY A 15 -7.07 26.87 -15.65
N ASN A 16 -6.52 27.84 -14.92
CA ASN A 16 -5.22 28.45 -15.25
C ASN A 16 -4.06 27.96 -14.36
N ASN A 17 -4.27 26.88 -13.58
CA ASN A 17 -3.29 26.34 -12.65
C ASN A 17 -2.75 24.98 -13.13
N PRO A 18 -1.45 24.86 -13.44
CA PRO A 18 -0.84 23.58 -13.74
C PRO A 18 -0.71 22.74 -12.46
N LEU A 19 -1.19 21.50 -12.50
CA LEU A 19 -1.16 20.56 -11.38
C LEU A 19 -0.43 19.27 -11.76
N CYS A 20 0.30 18.72 -10.79
CA CYS A 20 0.80 17.35 -10.88
C CYS A 20 -0.32 16.36 -10.54
N LEU A 21 -0.11 15.08 -10.87
CA LEU A 21 -1.09 14.01 -10.64
C LEU A 21 -1.55 13.93 -9.18
N THR A 22 -0.62 14.07 -8.22
CA THR A 22 -0.93 14.00 -6.79
C THR A 22 -1.83 15.16 -6.34
N CYS A 23 -1.46 16.41 -6.65
CA CYS A 23 -2.30 17.57 -6.31
C CYS A 23 -3.67 17.53 -7.00
N TYR A 24 -3.73 17.00 -8.23
CA TYR A 24 -5.00 16.77 -8.93
C TYR A 24 -5.88 15.75 -8.20
N ALA A 25 -5.31 14.61 -7.79
CA ALA A 25 -6.02 13.58 -7.04
C ALA A 25 -6.55 14.10 -5.70
N THR A 26 -5.75 14.87 -4.96
CA THR A 26 -6.18 15.53 -3.72
C THR A 26 -7.34 16.49 -3.95
N LEU A 27 -7.29 17.30 -5.01
CA LEU A 27 -8.39 18.20 -5.35
C LEU A 27 -9.68 17.44 -5.68
N ALA A 28 -9.58 16.37 -6.48
CA ALA A 28 -10.72 15.52 -6.80
C ALA A 28 -11.33 14.89 -5.54
N GLN A 29 -10.50 14.46 -4.59
CA GLN A 29 -10.95 13.94 -3.30
C GLN A 29 -11.70 14.99 -2.47
N ILE A 30 -11.19 16.22 -2.39
CA ILE A 30 -11.85 17.33 -1.69
C ILE A 30 -13.21 17.64 -2.33
N ALA A 31 -13.26 17.71 -3.66
CA ALA A 31 -14.51 17.96 -4.39
C ALA A 31 -15.54 16.85 -4.11
N GLN A 32 -15.11 15.59 -4.08
CA GLN A 32 -15.99 14.47 -3.76
C GLN A 32 -16.55 14.55 -2.33
N GLN A 33 -15.71 14.94 -1.36
CA GLN A 33 -16.13 15.11 0.03
C GLN A 33 -17.17 16.23 0.18
N GLN A 34 -17.04 17.32 -0.58
CA GLN A 34 -18.05 18.38 -0.58
C GLN A 34 -19.39 17.89 -1.12
N ILE A 35 -19.38 17.08 -2.18
CA ILE A 35 -20.62 16.51 -2.71
C ILE A 35 -21.24 15.54 -1.70
N GLU A 36 -20.45 14.67 -1.07
CA GLU A 36 -20.95 13.76 -0.04
C GLU A 36 -21.60 14.51 1.15
N ASN A 37 -20.99 15.61 1.59
CA ASN A 37 -21.55 16.46 2.63
C ASN A 37 -22.90 17.07 2.20
N ALA A 38 -23.00 17.52 0.94
CA ALA A 38 -24.25 18.05 0.39
C ALA A 38 -25.34 16.97 0.33
N GLU A 39 -24.99 15.73 -0.05
CA GLU A 39 -25.94 14.61 -0.08
C GLU A 39 -26.45 14.24 1.33
N ARG A 40 -25.56 14.24 2.32
CA ARG A 40 -25.94 14.04 3.73
C ARG A 40 -26.87 15.16 4.23
N MET A 41 -26.62 16.41 3.86
CA MET A 41 -27.51 17.53 4.19
C MET A 41 -28.87 17.43 3.51
N MET A 42 -28.94 16.95 2.27
CA MET A 42 -30.21 16.69 1.60
C MET A 42 -31.01 15.60 2.31
N ASN A 43 -30.37 14.48 2.66
CA ASN A 43 -31.01 13.41 3.43
C ASN A 43 -31.50 13.91 4.80
N TYR A 44 -30.71 14.73 5.50
CA TYR A 44 -31.14 15.36 6.76
C TYR A 44 -32.36 16.28 6.58
N SER A 45 -32.38 17.06 5.50
CA SER A 45 -33.51 17.96 5.21
C SER A 45 -34.78 17.18 4.86
N LEU A 46 -34.65 16.05 4.15
CA LEU A 46 -35.77 15.13 3.90
C LEU A 46 -36.33 14.53 5.19
N ASP A 47 -35.46 14.19 6.15
CA ASP A 47 -35.89 13.69 7.46
C ASP A 47 -36.65 14.77 8.25
N GLN A 48 -36.19 16.02 8.21
CA GLN A 48 -36.90 17.16 8.80
C GLN A 48 -38.27 17.41 8.15
N MET A 49 -38.35 17.32 6.81
CA MET A 49 -39.62 17.44 6.09
C MET A 49 -40.59 16.29 6.43
N ALA A 50 -40.08 15.06 6.53
CA ALA A 50 -40.86 13.89 6.93
C ALA A 50 -41.42 14.06 8.36
N GLU A 51 -40.59 14.53 9.28
CA GLU A 51 -41.00 14.82 10.67
C GLU A 51 -42.07 15.92 10.73
N VAL A 52 -41.88 17.02 10.01
CA VAL A 52 -42.83 18.14 9.98
C VAL A 52 -44.14 17.79 9.27
N SER A 53 -44.08 17.05 8.16
CA SER A 53 -45.26 16.69 7.35
C SER A 53 -46.02 15.48 7.88
N GLY A 54 -45.42 14.72 8.81
CA GLY A 54 -45.96 13.44 9.29
C GLY A 54 -45.92 12.32 8.23
N ILE A 55 -45.28 12.55 7.08
CA ILE A 55 -45.07 11.54 6.04
C ILE A 55 -43.84 10.71 6.44
N PRO A 56 -43.93 9.37 6.49
CA PRO A 56 -42.78 8.54 6.81
C PRO A 56 -41.61 8.80 5.87
N SER A 57 -40.39 8.88 6.42
CA SER A 57 -39.17 9.14 5.63
C SER A 57 -38.85 8.07 4.58
N SER A 58 -39.47 6.89 4.66
CA SER A 58 -39.42 5.84 3.64
C SER A 58 -40.14 6.19 2.34
N PHE A 59 -41.00 7.21 2.34
CA PHE A 59 -41.67 7.70 1.13
C PHE A 59 -40.72 8.51 0.23
N PHE A 60 -39.65 9.08 0.80
CA PHE A 60 -38.66 9.84 0.07
C PHE A 60 -37.47 8.96 -0.31
N SER A 61 -36.99 9.09 -1.56
CA SER A 61 -35.77 8.40 -2.00
C SER A 61 -34.54 9.05 -1.36
N ARG A 62 -33.80 8.28 -0.57
CA ARG A 62 -32.53 8.71 0.01
C ARG A 62 -31.39 8.49 -0.96
N LEU A 63 -30.43 9.41 -0.96
CA LEU A 63 -29.18 9.19 -1.66
C LEU A 63 -28.34 8.17 -0.87
N PRO A 64 -27.88 7.08 -1.49
CA PRO A 64 -27.04 6.10 -0.82
C PRO A 64 -25.69 6.72 -0.46
N PRO A 65 -25.02 6.23 0.61
CA PRO A 65 -23.67 6.67 0.90
C PRO A 65 -22.77 6.36 -0.29
N ARG A 66 -22.04 7.37 -0.77
CA ARG A 66 -21.05 7.14 -1.82
C ARG A 66 -19.90 6.28 -1.26
N PRO A 67 -19.30 5.41 -2.08
CA PRO A 67 -18.07 4.74 -1.68
C PRO A 67 -17.03 5.80 -1.31
N SER A 68 -16.35 5.61 -0.19
CA SER A 68 -15.26 6.49 0.22
C SER A 68 -14.26 6.61 -0.93
N PRO A 69 -13.79 7.84 -1.26
CA PRO A 69 -12.81 8.01 -2.31
C PRO A 69 -11.60 7.10 -2.03
N VAL A 70 -11.10 6.42 -3.07
CA VAL A 70 -9.86 5.65 -2.98
C VAL A 70 -8.76 6.66 -2.68
N VAL A 71 -8.35 6.72 -1.43
CA VAL A 71 -7.27 7.60 -0.98
C VAL A 71 -6.00 7.05 -1.62
N ILE A 72 -5.55 7.66 -2.72
CA ILE A 72 -4.17 7.52 -3.21
C ILE A 72 -3.31 8.38 -2.27
N GLY A 73 -3.29 8.00 -1.00
CA GLY A 73 -2.54 8.68 0.03
C GLY A 73 -1.07 8.32 -0.07
N GLU A 74 -0.21 9.22 0.41
CA GLU A 74 1.11 8.79 0.88
C GLU A 74 0.90 7.61 1.82
N VAL A 75 1.43 6.46 1.45
CA VAL A 75 1.42 5.28 2.31
C VAL A 75 2.24 5.64 3.54
N LYS A 76 1.56 5.90 4.66
CA LYS A 76 2.23 6.15 5.93
C LYS A 76 2.79 4.82 6.42
N LEU A 77 4.05 4.57 6.08
CA LEU A 77 4.80 3.41 6.53
C LEU A 77 5.18 3.61 8.00
N ASN A 78 4.84 2.65 8.86
CA ASN A 78 5.13 2.72 10.29
C ASN A 78 6.44 2.01 10.65
N ASN A 79 6.89 1.09 9.79
CA ASN A 79 8.03 0.21 10.03
C ASN A 79 9.16 0.43 9.02
N ILE A 80 8.83 0.71 7.76
CA ILE A 80 9.79 0.86 6.66
C ILE A 80 10.12 2.33 6.49
N ASN A 81 11.41 2.68 6.53
CA ASN A 81 11.88 4.02 6.22
C ASN A 81 12.41 4.07 4.79
N VAL A 82 11.72 4.80 3.90
CA VAL A 82 12.17 5.00 2.52
C VAL A 82 12.54 6.46 2.34
N THR A 83 13.81 6.74 2.06
CA THR A 83 14.26 8.10 1.77
C THR A 83 14.28 8.36 0.26
N GLY A 84 13.55 9.38 -0.21
CA GLY A 84 13.56 9.82 -1.62
C GLY A 84 12.26 9.55 -2.42
N SER A 85 12.29 9.92 -3.71
CA SER A 85 11.14 9.83 -4.63
C SER A 85 10.86 8.42 -5.20
N THR A 86 11.47 7.38 -4.63
CA THR A 86 11.31 5.97 -5.02
C THR A 86 9.87 5.45 -4.82
N ILE A 87 9.08 6.15 -4.01
CA ILE A 87 7.66 5.83 -3.75
C ILE A 87 6.78 6.13 -4.99
N GLY A 88 7.23 6.97 -5.93
CA GLY A 88 6.46 7.34 -7.12
C GLY A 88 6.50 6.34 -8.28
N THR A 89 7.52 5.48 -8.32
CA THR A 89 7.77 4.52 -9.42
C THR A 89 7.41 3.08 -9.04
N ILE A 90 7.36 2.78 -7.74
CA ILE A 90 7.06 1.45 -7.21
C ILE A 90 5.59 1.38 -6.80
N ASN A 91 4.98 0.20 -6.94
CA ASN A 91 3.62 -0.06 -6.50
C ASN A 91 3.48 0.21 -4.99
N THR A 92 2.95 1.38 -4.63
CA THR A 92 2.82 1.85 -3.25
C THR A 92 1.92 0.94 -2.42
N GLY A 93 0.95 0.28 -3.06
CA GLY A 93 0.09 -0.72 -2.40
C GLY A 93 0.88 -1.93 -1.88
N SER A 94 1.90 -2.37 -2.62
CA SER A 94 2.77 -3.48 -2.22
C SER A 94 3.64 -3.12 -1.02
N ILE A 95 4.23 -1.92 -1.00
CA ILE A 95 5.01 -1.46 0.17
C ILE A 95 4.10 -1.29 1.40
N GLY A 96 2.90 -0.74 1.23
CA GLY A 96 1.93 -0.64 2.34
C GLY A 96 1.52 -2.00 2.89
N THR A 97 1.38 -2.99 2.02
CA THR A 97 1.10 -4.38 2.42
C THR A 97 2.26 -4.96 3.22
N VAL A 98 3.51 -4.76 2.78
CA VAL A 98 4.70 -5.21 3.53
C VAL A 98 4.73 -4.57 4.91
N ASP A 99 4.49 -3.26 5.02
CA ASP A 99 4.46 -2.54 6.30
C ASP A 99 3.40 -3.07 7.27
N GLN A 100 2.21 -3.36 6.73
CA GLN A 100 1.12 -3.95 7.51
C GLN A 100 1.49 -5.37 7.98
N SER A 101 2.05 -6.21 7.11
CA SER A 101 2.50 -7.55 7.47
C SER A 101 3.60 -7.55 8.55
N ILE A 102 4.55 -6.61 8.50
CA ILE A 102 5.55 -6.43 9.56
C ILE A 102 4.87 -6.12 10.90
N THR A 103 3.84 -5.27 10.89
CA THR A 103 3.07 -4.95 12.09
C THR A 103 2.37 -6.17 12.67
N VAL A 104 1.73 -6.98 11.81
CA VAL A 104 1.08 -8.23 12.23
C VAL A 104 2.11 -9.21 12.80
N LEU A 105 3.26 -9.41 12.15
CA LEU A 105 4.31 -10.33 12.60
C LEU A 105 4.90 -9.94 13.97
N LYS A 106 5.05 -8.64 14.24
CA LYS A 106 5.46 -8.15 15.56
C LYS A 106 4.40 -8.46 16.63
N GLN A 107 3.12 -8.35 16.29
CA GLN A 107 2.01 -8.63 17.20
C GLN A 107 1.83 -10.14 17.46
N THR A 108 2.10 -10.99 16.47
CA THR A 108 1.97 -12.46 16.58
C THR A 108 3.20 -13.13 17.20
N GLY A 109 4.21 -12.36 17.60
CA GLY A 109 5.38 -12.88 18.32
C GLY A 109 6.47 -13.48 17.41
N GLU A 110 6.50 -13.11 16.14
CA GLU A 110 7.52 -13.54 15.17
C GLU A 110 8.42 -12.35 14.75
N PRO A 111 9.10 -11.66 15.69
CA PRO A 111 9.86 -10.44 15.39
C PRO A 111 11.04 -10.70 14.45
N GLY A 112 11.62 -11.90 14.47
CA GLY A 112 12.72 -12.27 13.56
C GLY A 112 12.30 -12.26 12.09
N LEU A 113 11.05 -12.63 11.78
CA LEU A 113 10.51 -12.55 10.42
C LEU A 113 10.15 -11.10 10.06
N ALA A 114 9.61 -10.35 11.01
CA ALA A 114 9.32 -8.94 10.85
C ALA A 114 10.59 -8.15 10.49
N ASP A 115 11.70 -8.40 11.20
CA ASP A 115 12.99 -7.75 10.96
C ASP A 115 13.62 -8.18 9.63
N ALA A 116 13.48 -9.46 9.26
CA ALA A 116 13.95 -9.96 7.96
C ALA A 116 13.25 -9.25 6.79
N ILE A 117 11.91 -9.20 6.83
CA ILE A 117 11.11 -8.57 5.78
C ILE A 117 11.39 -7.06 5.73
N LYS A 118 11.51 -6.40 6.89
CA LYS A 118 11.87 -4.99 6.97
C LYS A 118 13.23 -4.73 6.30
N ALA A 119 14.29 -5.42 6.75
CA ALA A 119 15.64 -5.19 6.27
C ALA A 119 15.78 -5.46 4.76
N LEU A 120 15.13 -6.52 4.25
CA LEU A 120 15.11 -6.81 2.82
C LEU A 120 14.35 -5.74 2.04
N SER A 121 13.19 -5.29 2.53
CA SER A 121 12.40 -4.25 1.85
C SER A 121 13.16 -2.93 1.74
N GLU A 122 13.81 -2.48 2.81
CA GLU A 122 14.61 -1.25 2.82
C GLU A 122 15.82 -1.38 1.87
N ALA A 123 16.54 -2.51 1.92
CA ALA A 123 17.67 -2.76 1.05
C ALA A 123 17.31 -2.76 -0.45
N ILE A 124 16.21 -3.41 -0.82
CA ILE A 124 15.75 -3.46 -2.23
C ILE A 124 15.39 -2.06 -2.73
N LEU A 125 14.74 -1.25 -1.90
CA LEU A 125 14.33 0.11 -2.26
C LEU A 125 15.54 1.05 -2.41
N GLU A 126 16.54 0.91 -1.54
CA GLU A 126 17.76 1.72 -1.52
C GLU A 126 18.85 1.25 -2.49
N SER A 127 18.74 0.03 -3.03
CA SER A 127 19.70 -0.53 -3.99
C SER A 127 19.88 0.39 -5.21
N LYS A 128 21.13 0.58 -5.62
CA LYS A 128 21.52 1.30 -6.84
C LYS A 128 21.79 0.34 -7.99
N ASP A 129 22.07 -0.92 -7.70
CA ASP A 129 22.32 -1.95 -8.71
C ASP A 129 21.02 -2.46 -9.35
N LEU A 130 19.89 -2.32 -8.66
CA LEU A 130 18.57 -2.70 -9.18
C LEU A 130 17.93 -1.55 -9.97
N ASN A 131 17.41 -1.87 -11.16
CA ASN A 131 16.57 -0.94 -11.92
C ASN A 131 15.13 -0.89 -11.35
N GLU A 132 14.37 0.13 -11.74
CA GLU A 132 13.00 0.36 -11.22
C GLU A 132 12.05 -0.83 -11.47
N THR A 133 12.17 -1.53 -12.61
CA THR A 133 11.37 -2.72 -12.90
C THR A 133 11.68 -3.86 -11.95
N GLN A 134 12.97 -4.14 -11.72
CA GLN A 134 13.43 -5.17 -10.79
C GLN A 134 13.03 -4.83 -9.35
N LYS A 135 13.15 -3.56 -8.95
CA LYS A 135 12.68 -3.10 -7.63
C LYS A 135 11.19 -3.34 -7.45
N SER A 136 10.37 -2.97 -8.44
CA SER A 136 8.92 -3.18 -8.37
C SER A 136 8.58 -4.67 -8.27
N GLU A 137 9.15 -5.51 -9.14
CA GLU A 137 8.91 -6.97 -9.11
C GLU A 137 9.33 -7.61 -7.79
N LEU A 138 10.48 -7.20 -7.24
CA LEU A 138 10.98 -7.70 -5.96
C LEU A 138 10.10 -7.26 -4.79
N VAL A 139 9.65 -6.00 -4.78
CA VAL A 139 8.74 -5.49 -3.76
C VAL A 139 7.37 -6.17 -3.84
N ASP A 140 6.86 -6.43 -5.04
CA ASP A 140 5.62 -7.18 -5.24
C ASP A 140 5.75 -8.64 -4.76
N SER A 141 6.88 -9.28 -5.08
CA SER A 141 7.19 -10.63 -4.59
C SER A 141 7.31 -10.65 -3.06
N LEU A 142 7.99 -9.67 -2.48
CA LEU A 142 8.17 -9.54 -1.04
C LEU A 142 6.84 -9.24 -0.34
N SER A 143 5.95 -8.46 -0.96
CA SER A 143 4.59 -8.21 -0.48
C SER A 143 3.80 -9.51 -0.34
N ALA A 144 3.80 -10.35 -1.37
CA ALA A 144 3.15 -11.66 -1.30
C ALA A 144 3.78 -12.57 -0.24
N ILE A 145 5.12 -12.62 -0.16
CA ILE A 145 5.84 -13.39 0.88
C ILE A 145 5.49 -12.89 2.28
N ALA A 146 5.41 -11.57 2.47
CA ALA A 146 5.08 -10.96 3.75
C ALA A 146 3.62 -11.22 4.16
N GLN A 147 2.69 -11.25 3.21
CA GLN A 147 1.30 -11.66 3.47
C GLN A 147 1.24 -13.13 3.91
N GLU A 148 1.94 -14.02 3.22
CA GLU A 148 2.01 -15.43 3.59
C GLU A 148 2.70 -15.63 4.95
N ALA A 149 3.72 -14.83 5.27
CA ALA A 149 4.36 -14.84 6.58
C ALA A 149 3.39 -14.37 7.68
N ALA A 150 2.59 -13.34 7.43
CA ALA A 150 1.61 -12.82 8.38
C ALA A 150 0.37 -13.73 8.53
N ALA A 151 0.10 -14.61 7.57
CA ALA A 151 -0.98 -15.58 7.63
C ALA A 151 -0.75 -16.63 8.74
N THR A 152 -1.85 -17.19 9.25
CA THR A 152 -1.79 -18.30 10.22
C THR A 152 -1.13 -19.53 9.59
N LYS A 153 -0.45 -20.34 10.40
CA LYS A 153 0.29 -21.53 9.91
C LYS A 153 -0.57 -22.50 9.11
N ASP A 154 -1.88 -22.56 9.40
CA ASP A 154 -2.83 -23.45 8.73
C ASP A 154 -3.33 -22.93 7.36
N THR A 155 -3.28 -21.61 7.12
CA THR A 155 -3.76 -20.99 5.88
C THR A 155 -2.63 -20.55 4.95
N ARG A 156 -1.39 -20.58 5.45
CA ARG A 156 -0.17 -20.18 4.75
C ARG A 156 0.14 -21.10 3.57
N ARG A 157 0.36 -20.52 2.40
CA ARG A 157 0.74 -21.21 1.16
C ARG A 157 2.26 -21.28 1.02
N ASN A 158 2.88 -22.16 1.80
CA ASN A 158 4.35 -22.29 1.86
C ASN A 158 5.01 -22.53 0.50
N SER A 159 4.39 -23.33 -0.37
CA SER A 159 4.93 -23.62 -1.72
C SER A 159 5.00 -22.38 -2.60
N VAL A 160 3.99 -21.51 -2.52
CA VAL A 160 3.94 -20.24 -3.26
C VAL A 160 5.01 -19.29 -2.72
N ALA A 161 5.07 -19.13 -1.39
CA ALA A 161 6.08 -18.28 -0.75
C ALA A 161 7.51 -18.73 -1.09
N LEU A 162 7.81 -20.02 -1.04
CA LEU A 162 9.13 -20.56 -1.40
C LEU A 162 9.47 -20.34 -2.88
N THR A 163 8.49 -20.43 -3.78
CA THR A 163 8.70 -20.19 -5.21
C THR A 163 9.07 -18.73 -5.47
N LEU A 164 8.31 -17.80 -4.88
CA LEU A 164 8.58 -16.36 -4.98
C LEU A 164 9.92 -16.00 -4.32
N LEU A 165 10.24 -16.61 -3.19
CA LEU A 165 11.52 -16.40 -2.50
C LEU A 165 12.70 -16.84 -3.37
N ASN A 166 12.61 -18.02 -4.01
CA ASN A 166 13.64 -18.51 -4.92
C ASN A 166 13.82 -17.62 -6.14
N GLN A 167 12.74 -17.04 -6.66
CA GLN A 167 12.81 -16.07 -7.74
C GLN A 167 13.48 -14.77 -7.28
N ALA A 168 13.08 -14.24 -6.11
CA ALA A 168 13.66 -13.03 -5.54
C ALA A 168 15.16 -13.19 -5.23
N MET A 169 15.59 -14.35 -4.74
CA MET A 169 17.00 -14.67 -4.51
C MET A 169 17.82 -14.62 -5.81
N LYS A 170 17.27 -15.08 -6.94
CA LYS A 170 17.97 -15.03 -8.24
C LYS A 170 18.15 -13.59 -8.74
N VAL A 171 17.14 -12.75 -8.58
CA VAL A 171 17.20 -11.35 -9.01
C VAL A 171 18.15 -10.56 -8.11
N THR A 172 18.09 -10.77 -6.80
CA THR A 172 18.97 -10.09 -5.83
C THR A 172 20.43 -10.56 -5.88
N ALA A 173 20.70 -11.79 -6.32
CA ALA A 173 22.06 -12.29 -6.52
C ALA A 173 22.86 -11.52 -7.60
N LEU A 174 22.17 -10.78 -8.47
CA LEU A 174 22.81 -9.93 -9.48
C LEU A 174 23.17 -8.53 -8.96
N ALA A 175 22.67 -8.16 -7.78
CA ALA A 175 22.88 -6.85 -7.16
C ALA A 175 23.92 -6.99 -6.03
N GLY A 176 25.12 -6.46 -6.27
CA GLY A 176 26.24 -6.58 -5.35
C GLY A 176 26.01 -5.79 -4.07
N ASP A 177 25.39 -4.63 -4.17
CA ASP A 177 25.13 -3.71 -3.06
C ASP A 177 24.22 -4.25 -1.95
N ILE A 178 23.33 -5.21 -2.25
CA ILE A 178 22.40 -5.80 -1.28
C ILE A 178 22.74 -7.24 -0.88
N THR A 179 23.85 -7.79 -1.39
CA THR A 179 24.19 -9.21 -1.22
C THR A 179 24.35 -9.59 0.26
N ASP A 180 25.01 -8.76 1.07
CA ASP A 180 25.25 -9.04 2.50
C ASP A 180 23.94 -9.13 3.30
N ILE A 181 22.99 -8.25 3.00
CA ILE A 181 21.67 -8.21 3.64
C ILE A 181 20.87 -9.44 3.21
N CYS A 182 20.90 -9.77 1.91
CA CYS A 182 20.26 -10.94 1.34
C CYS A 182 20.77 -12.24 1.97
N GLN A 183 22.09 -12.42 2.06
CA GLN A 183 22.69 -13.62 2.65
C GLN A 183 22.32 -13.80 4.13
N LYS A 184 22.15 -12.70 4.87
CA LYS A 184 21.75 -12.74 6.28
C LYS A 184 20.28 -13.12 6.47
N TRP A 185 19.37 -12.53 5.69
CA TRP A 185 17.94 -12.58 5.98
C TRP A 185 17.16 -13.58 5.13
N TRP A 186 17.62 -13.93 3.92
CA TRP A 186 16.95 -14.96 3.11
C TRP A 186 16.83 -16.32 3.80
N PRO A 187 17.87 -16.85 4.49
CA PRO A 187 17.78 -18.14 5.16
C PRO A 187 16.70 -18.18 6.26
N ILE A 188 16.45 -17.06 6.94
CA ILE A 188 15.43 -16.95 7.99
C ILE A 188 14.03 -17.11 7.38
N LEU A 189 13.80 -16.49 6.23
CA LEU A 189 12.55 -16.66 5.49
C LEU A 189 12.40 -18.08 4.94
N VAL A 190 13.45 -18.66 4.34
CA VAL A 190 13.42 -20.07 3.88
C VAL A 190 13.01 -20.99 5.03
N ALA A 191 13.65 -20.86 6.19
CA ALA A 191 13.39 -21.70 7.36
C ALA A 191 11.94 -21.61 7.84
N ALA A 192 11.36 -20.40 7.85
CA ALA A 192 9.98 -20.19 8.28
C ALA A 192 8.93 -20.83 7.37
N PHE A 193 9.22 -20.98 6.07
CA PHE A 193 8.32 -21.63 5.12
C PHE A 193 8.62 -23.12 4.93
N SER A 194 9.87 -23.56 5.11
CA SER A 194 10.25 -24.98 4.97
C SER A 194 9.76 -25.85 6.14
N VAL A 195 9.74 -25.32 7.36
CA VAL A 195 9.28 -26.05 8.56
C VAL A 195 7.79 -26.37 8.48
N ALA A 196 7.00 -25.57 7.76
CA ALA A 196 5.55 -25.76 7.65
C ALA A 196 5.13 -26.65 6.46
N SER A 197 6.04 -27.03 5.56
CA SER A 197 5.78 -27.99 4.47
C SER A 197 6.10 -29.46 4.85
N GLY A 198 6.55 -29.71 6.08
CA GLY A 198 6.97 -31.03 6.57
C GLY A 198 5.93 -31.81 7.38
N LYS A 199 4.64 -31.57 7.18
CA LYS A 199 3.55 -32.39 7.75
C LYS A 199 2.69 -32.99 6.64
#